data_AF-A0A8X6VMI2-F1
#
_entry.id   AF-A0A8X6VMI2-F1
#
_cell.length_a   1.000
_cell.length_b   1.000
_cell.length_c   1.000
_cell.angle_alpha   90.00
_cell.angle_beta   90.00
_cell.angle_gamma   90.00
#
_symmetry.space_group_name_H-M   'P 1'
#
loop_
_entity.id
_entity.type
_entity.pdbx_description
1 polymer ?
#
loop_
_entity_poly.entity_id
_entity_poly.type
_entity_poly.pdbx_seq_one_letter_code
_entity_poly.pdbx_strand_id
1 'polypeptide(L)'
;MLINTHLSNLLNLTPIRNPTDIVGLKNLYDRAEMQIRSLEILGVKGGSYSNLLTPILLKQVPSELILEINRSQKDEEFDLSALLQFLHLEI
;
A
#
# COMPACT_ATOMS: atom_id res chain seq x y z
N MET A 1 2.61 -20.74 -9.12
CA MET A 1 3.46 -19.69 -9.73
C MET A 1 3.80 -18.68 -8.65
N LEU A 2 5.07 -18.30 -8.50
CA LEU A 2 5.54 -17.47 -7.37
C LEU A 2 4.82 -16.11 -7.28
N ILE A 3 4.46 -15.53 -8.43
CA ILE A 3 3.70 -14.27 -8.55
C ILE A 3 2.36 -14.33 -7.81
N ASN A 4 1.60 -15.42 -7.94
CA ASN A 4 0.30 -15.54 -7.27
C ASN A 4 0.43 -15.58 -5.75
N THR A 5 1.50 -16.16 -5.22
CA THR A 5 1.76 -16.17 -3.77
C THR A 5 2.01 -14.76 -3.25
N HIS A 6 2.79 -13.95 -3.97
CA HIS A 6 3.03 -12.55 -3.62
C HIS A 6 1.74 -11.71 -3.69
N LEU A 7 0.91 -11.92 -4.72
CA LEU A 7 -0.40 -11.27 -4.83
C LEU A 7 -1.36 -11.69 -3.71
N SER A 8 -1.42 -12.99 -3.37
CA SER A 8 -2.26 -13.48 -2.27
C SER A 8 -1.81 -12.93 -0.91
N ASN A 9 -0.50 -12.74 -0.69
CA ASN A 9 0.01 -12.13 0.54
C ASN A 9 -0.37 -10.65 0.67
N LEU A 10 -0.38 -9.91 -0.44
CA LEU A 10 -0.89 -8.53 -0.51
C LEU A 10 -2.40 -8.47 -0.26
N LEU A 11 -3.16 -9.45 -0.76
CA LEU A 11 -4.61 -9.55 -0.56
C LEU A 11 -4.99 -9.88 0.89
N ASN A 12 -4.15 -10.63 1.60
CA ASN A 12 -4.38 -11.07 2.98
C ASN A 12 -3.77 -10.14 4.05
N LEU A 13 -3.44 -8.90 3.68
CA LEU A 13 -3.03 -7.89 4.65
C LEU A 13 -4.16 -7.66 5.66
N THR A 14 -3.78 -7.46 6.92
CA THR A 14 -4.75 -7.25 8.00
C THR A 14 -5.13 -5.77 8.02
N PRO A 15 -6.44 -5.42 8.01
CA PRO A 15 -6.85 -4.03 8.00
C PRO A 15 -6.47 -3.37 9.32
N ILE A 16 -5.82 -2.22 9.22
CA ILE A 16 -5.54 -1.37 10.37
C ILE A 16 -6.81 -0.57 10.63
N ARG A 17 -7.32 -0.64 11.85
CA ARG A 17 -8.55 0.07 12.26
C ARG A 17 -8.28 1.30 13.12
N ASN A 18 -7.08 1.39 13.69
CA ASN A 18 -6.67 2.53 14.50
C ASN A 18 -5.62 3.34 13.72
N PRO A 19 -5.90 4.60 13.34
CA PRO A 19 -4.95 5.45 12.63
C PRO A 19 -3.69 5.76 13.43
N THR A 20 -3.71 5.57 14.76
CA THR A 20 -2.55 5.76 15.63
C THR A 20 -1.74 4.47 15.87
N ASP A 21 -2.11 3.36 15.23
CA ASP A 21 -1.36 2.10 15.30
C ASP A 21 -0.13 2.16 14.36
N ILE A 22 0.89 2.91 14.81
CA ILE A 22 2.16 3.10 14.07
C ILE A 22 2.82 1.75 13.77
N VAL A 23 2.71 0.77 14.68
CA VAL A 23 3.28 -0.57 14.49
C VAL A 23 2.52 -1.31 13.39
N GLY A 24 1.19 -1.23 13.37
CA GLY A 24 0.35 -1.76 12.28
C GLY A 24 0.71 -1.11 10.94
N LEU A 25 0.80 0.22 10.90
CA LEU A 25 1.12 0.99 9.69
C LEU A 25 2.50 0.62 9.15
N LYS A 26 3.49 0.51 10.04
CA LYS A 26 4.83 0.04 9.69
C LYS A 26 4.83 -1.35 9.10
N ASN A 27 4.14 -2.30 9.73
CA ASN A 27 4.06 -3.66 9.21
C ASN A 27 3.35 -3.74 7.85
N LEU A 28 2.33 -2.90 7.64
CA LEU A 28 1.64 -2.79 6.36
C LEU A 28 2.57 -2.26 5.27
N TYR A 29 3.30 -1.18 5.57
CA TYR A 29 4.30 -0.61 4.67
C TYR A 29 5.41 -1.61 4.32
N ASP A 30 6.07 -2.18 5.34
CA ASP A 30 7.19 -3.11 5.16
C ASP A 30 6.76 -4.34 4.32
N ARG A 31 5.54 -4.85 4.54
CA ARG A 31 4.99 -5.93 3.72
C ARG A 31 4.68 -5.47 2.29
N ALA A 32 4.00 -4.35 2.11
CA ALA A 32 3.67 -3.84 0.78
C ALA A 32 4.95 -3.61 -0.05
N GLU A 33 5.95 -2.97 0.54
CA GLU A 33 7.23 -2.69 -0.10
C GLU A 33 7.98 -3.99 -0.46
N MET A 34 8.03 -4.98 0.44
CA MET A 34 8.65 -6.28 0.18
C MET A 34 8.01 -6.98 -1.02
N GLN A 35 6.68 -7.00 -1.10
CA GLN A 35 5.98 -7.67 -2.20
C GLN A 35 6.13 -6.91 -3.52
N ILE A 36 6.10 -5.58 -3.50
CA ILE A 36 6.35 -4.73 -4.68
C ILE A 36 7.76 -4.97 -5.23
N ARG A 37 8.79 -4.90 -4.39
CA ARG A 37 10.18 -5.19 -4.80
C ARG A 37 10.32 -6.61 -5.36
N SER A 38 9.64 -7.59 -4.76
CA SER A 38 9.65 -8.98 -5.26
C SER A 38 9.03 -9.09 -6.65
N LEU A 39 7.92 -8.37 -6.91
CA LEU A 39 7.29 -8.33 -8.23
C LEU A 39 8.16 -7.64 -9.28
N GLU A 40 8.85 -6.56 -8.92
CA GLU A 40 9.81 -5.87 -9.79
C GLU A 40 11.00 -6.76 -10.17
N ILE A 41 11.56 -7.49 -9.20
CA ILE A 41 12.64 -8.48 -9.44
C ILE A 41 12.19 -9.58 -10.40
N LEU A 42 10.91 -9.97 -10.34
CA LEU A 42 10.30 -10.93 -11.26
C LEU A 42 9.96 -10.33 -12.63
N GLY A 43 10.32 -9.07 -12.89
CA GLY A 43 10.12 -8.38 -14.16
C GLY A 43 8.72 -7.83 -14.38
N VAL A 44 7.88 -7.79 -13.33
CA VAL A 44 6.53 -7.20 -13.42
C VAL A 44 6.67 -5.69 -13.27
N LYS A 45 6.15 -4.94 -14.25
CA LYS A 45 6.21 -3.46 -14.23
C LYS A 45 5.21 -2.88 -13.23
N GLY A 46 5.61 -1.82 -12.52
CA GLY A 46 4.78 -1.04 -11.59
C GLY A 46 3.36 -0.77 -12.07
N GLY A 47 3.22 -0.23 -13.28
CA GLY A 47 1.91 0.07 -13.86
C GLY A 47 0.99 -1.15 -14.04
N SER A 48 1.54 -2.37 -14.16
CA SER A 48 0.75 -3.60 -14.35
C SER A 48 0.06 -4.08 -13.07
N TYR A 49 0.61 -3.77 -11.90
CA TYR A 49 0.00 -4.13 -10.61
C TYR A 49 -0.52 -2.94 -9.81
N SER A 50 -0.09 -1.70 -10.09
CA SER A 50 -0.58 -0.51 -9.37
C SER A 50 -2.10 -0.44 -9.33
N ASN A 51 -2.76 -0.58 -10.47
CA ASN A 51 -4.24 -0.53 -10.54
C ASN A 51 -4.94 -1.61 -9.71
N LEU A 52 -4.26 -2.74 -9.47
CA LEU A 52 -4.78 -3.82 -8.62
C LEU A 52 -4.46 -3.57 -7.14
N LEU A 53 -3.23 -3.15 -6.82
CA LEU A 53 -2.73 -3.02 -5.46
C LEU A 53 -3.23 -1.77 -4.75
N THR A 54 -3.37 -0.64 -5.45
CA THR A 54 -3.88 0.62 -4.88
C THR A 54 -5.21 0.41 -4.15
N PRO A 55 -6.29 -0.15 -4.76
CA PRO A 55 -7.54 -0.35 -4.05
C PRO A 55 -7.47 -1.42 -2.96
N ILE A 56 -6.53 -2.36 -3.02
CA ILE A 56 -6.33 -3.37 -1.97
C ILE A 56 -5.72 -2.71 -0.74
N LEU A 57 -4.62 -1.98 -0.90
CA LEU A 57 -3.94 -1.31 0.20
C LEU A 57 -4.80 -0.21 0.81
N LEU A 58 -5.57 0.54 -0.01
CA LEU A 58 -6.57 1.48 0.48
C LEU A 58 -7.59 0.84 1.41
N LYS A 59 -8.02 -0.41 1.18
CA LYS A 59 -8.94 -1.11 2.09
C LYS A 59 -8.30 -1.53 3.41
N GLN A 60 -6.97 -1.55 3.48
CA GLN A 60 -6.22 -1.93 4.68
C GLN A 60 -5.88 -0.73 5.57
N VAL A 61 -6.00 0.49 5.02
CA VAL A 61 -5.69 1.74 5.72
C VAL A 61 -7.00 2.34 6.28
N PRO A 62 -6.99 2.88 7.51
CA PRO A 62 -8.11 3.63 8.06
C PRO A 62 -8.56 4.76 7.13
N SER A 63 -9.88 4.95 7.01
CA SER A 63 -10.44 5.99 6.14
C SER A 63 -10.02 7.40 6.57
N GLU A 64 -9.73 7.61 7.85
CA GLU A 64 -9.20 8.85 8.40
C GLU A 64 -7.86 9.22 7.75
N LEU A 65 -6.91 8.28 7.67
CA LEU A 65 -5.61 8.50 7.03
C LEU A 65 -5.78 8.74 5.53
N ILE A 66 -6.68 8.01 4.87
CA ILE A 66 -6.96 8.21 3.44
C ILE A 66 -7.50 9.62 3.18
N LEU A 67 -8.35 10.14 4.07
CA LEU A 67 -8.83 11.52 4.00
C LEU A 67 -7.71 12.54 4.21
N GLU A 68 -6.79 12.27 5.13
CA GLU A 68 -5.61 13.12 5.34
C GLU A 68 -4.69 13.14 4.11
N ILE A 69 -4.43 11.99 3.48
CA ILE A 69 -3.63 11.92 2.25
C ILE A 69 -4.30 12.73 1.13
N ASN A 70 -5.61 12.50 0.89
CA ASN A 70 -6.34 13.21 -0.15
C ASN A 70 -6.39 14.73 0.10
N ARG A 71 -6.39 15.19 1.37
CA ARG A 71 -6.30 16.61 1.69
C ARG A 71 -4.89 17.18 1.49
N SER A 72 -3.86 16.35 1.63
CA SER A 72 -2.46 16.75 1.43
C SER A 72 -2.07 16.81 -0.06
N GLN A 73 -2.69 15.97 -0.89
CA GLN A 73 -2.50 15.94 -2.34
C GLN A 73 -3.33 17.06 -2.97
N LYS A 74 -2.67 18.14 -3.41
CA LYS A 74 -3.31 19.28 -4.07
C LYS A 74 -3.71 18.94 -5.51
N ASP A 75 -4.75 18.13 -5.68
CA ASP A 75 -5.34 17.70 -6.95
C ASP A 75 -4.52 16.68 -7.78
N GLU A 76 -3.53 16.01 -7.17
CA GLU A 76 -2.84 14.87 -7.81
C GLU A 76 -3.65 13.57 -7.64
N GLU A 77 -3.60 12.70 -8.65
CA GLU A 77 -4.28 11.41 -8.64
C GLU A 77 -3.63 10.52 -7.57
N PHE A 78 -4.42 10.14 -6.56
CA PHE A 78 -3.96 9.25 -5.51
C PHE A 78 -3.57 7.89 -6.11
N ASP A 79 -2.27 7.59 -6.11
CA ASP A 79 -1.72 6.36 -6.66
C ASP A 79 -0.98 5.53 -5.59
N LEU A 80 -0.46 4.37 -6.01
CA LEU A 80 0.28 3.47 -5.13
C LEU A 80 1.52 4.14 -4.52
N SER A 81 2.18 5.03 -5.27
CA SER A 81 3.38 5.72 -4.80
C SER A 81 3.04 6.76 -3.73
N ALA A 82 1.98 7.53 -3.93
CA ALA A 82 1.48 8.50 -2.95
C ALA A 82 1.11 7.81 -1.63
N LEU A 83 0.45 6.64 -1.71
CA LEU A 83 0.12 5.85 -0.52
C LEU A 83 1.37 5.37 0.23
N LEU A 84 2.35 4.81 -0.47
CA LEU A 84 3.59 4.33 0.15
C LEU A 84 4.39 5.49 0.75
N GLN A 85 4.44 6.64 0.07
CA GLN A 85 5.13 7.82 0.56
C GLN A 85 4.48 8.35 1.84
N PHE A 86 3.15 8.41 1.89
CA PHE A 86 2.45 8.81 3.11
C PHE A 86 2.71 7.84 4.27
N LEU A 87 2.55 6.54 4.03
CA LEU A 87 2.82 5.53 5.07
C LEU A 87 4.25 5.65 5.59
N HIS A 88 5.22 5.94 4.74
CA HIS A 88 6.60 6.19 5.15
C HIS A 88 6.78 7.45 6.01
N LEU A 89 5.96 8.48 5.81
CA LEU A 89 6.03 9.74 6.58
C LEU A 89 5.40 9.63 7.98
N GLU A 90 4.44 8.73 8.15
CA GLU A 90 3.72 8.50 9.42
C GLU A 90 4.40 7.49 10.37
N ILE A 91 5.54 6.90 9.96
CA ILE A 91 6.30 5.89 10.74
C ILE A 91 7.56 6.50 11.39
#